data_AF-A0A066PYC2-F1
#
_entry.id   AF-A0A066PYC2-F1
#
_cell.length_a   1.000
_cell.length_b   1.000
_cell.length_c   1.000
_cell.angle_alpha   90.00
_cell.angle_beta   90.00
_cell.angle_gamma   90.00
#
_symmetry.space_group_name_H-M   'P 1'
#
loop_
_entity.id
_entity.type
_entity.pdbx_description
1 polymer ?
#
loop_
_entity_poly.entity_id
_entity_poly.type
_entity_poly.pdbx_seq_one_letter_code
_entity_poly.pdbx_strand_id
1 'polypeptide(L)'
;MKKIDVAYEIFLKIVDFIKSNEDNIVNESETRFKVLDRILIEVLGWKQEDISVEPKTSSGYIDYLLSSGGRHVFVIEAKRKDYDLFSTKIPGFCYYKVGGPALSVAKEGIEQAARYCFENAIPYAALTNGLSWIGFRAVRTDGIVYRDGLAAAFPNFDSIKDRFAEFYDLFSYEGVRSKLYNIYLNREEGGVLTGSEELVSLVPPHPSPHFVVGMKLPNMPLLRSISVNRRIRGNSRCFGMFGINS
;
A
#
# COMPACT_ATOMS: atom_id res chain seq x y z
N MET A 1 -14.54 21.46 2.21
CA MET A 1 -14.09 20.26 2.94
C MET A 1 -13.49 19.30 1.93
N LYS A 2 -12.30 18.73 2.17
CA LYS A 2 -11.71 17.73 1.27
C LYS A 2 -12.44 16.40 1.42
N LYS A 3 -12.33 15.53 0.41
CA LYS A 3 -12.96 14.19 0.41
C LYS A 3 -12.57 13.36 1.64
N ILE A 4 -11.30 13.42 2.04
CA ILE A 4 -10.76 12.71 3.20
C ILE A 4 -11.35 13.21 4.53
N ASP A 5 -11.58 14.53 4.66
CA ASP A 5 -12.22 15.12 5.84
C ASP A 5 -13.68 14.61 5.97
N VAL A 6 -14.41 14.54 4.84
CA VAL A 6 -15.79 13.98 4.80
C VAL A 6 -15.78 12.50 5.21
N ALA A 7 -14.83 11.72 4.69
CA ALA A 7 -14.69 10.30 5.02
C ALA A 7 -14.38 10.07 6.51
N TYR A 8 -13.57 10.95 7.13
CA TYR A 8 -13.28 10.88 8.57
C TYR A 8 -14.54 11.12 9.43
N GLU A 9 -15.34 12.14 9.11
CA GLU A 9 -16.60 12.41 9.80
C GLU A 9 -17.64 11.27 9.65
N ILE A 10 -17.63 10.57 8.51
CA ILE A 10 -18.45 9.37 8.30
C ILE A 10 -17.92 8.20 9.11
N PHE A 11 -16.60 7.99 9.12
CA PHE A 11 -15.95 6.94 9.90
C PHE A 11 -16.27 7.07 11.40
N LEU A 12 -16.18 8.28 11.97
CA LEU A 12 -16.55 8.51 13.38
C LEU A 12 -17.99 8.10 13.68
N LYS A 13 -18.96 8.45 12.81
CA LYS A 13 -20.37 8.05 12.96
C LYS A 13 -20.58 6.54 12.85
N ILE A 14 -19.80 5.85 12.01
CA ILE A 14 -19.82 4.39 11.92
C ILE A 14 -19.27 3.77 13.22
N VAL A 15 -18.17 4.29 13.77
CA VAL A 15 -17.61 3.83 15.04
C VAL A 15 -18.61 4.00 16.20
N ASP A 16 -19.27 5.16 16.29
CA ASP A 16 -20.29 5.41 17.32
C ASP A 16 -21.52 4.50 17.15
N PHE A 17 -21.96 4.24 15.91
CA PHE A 17 -23.00 3.25 15.62
C PHE A 17 -22.60 1.84 16.09
N ILE A 18 -21.38 1.39 15.79
CA ILE A 18 -20.86 0.06 16.16
C ILE A 18 -20.80 -0.09 17.67
N LYS A 19 -20.23 0.88 18.38
CA LYS A 19 -20.18 0.92 19.86
C LYS A 19 -21.57 0.87 20.50
N SER A 20 -22.57 1.43 19.83
CA SER A 20 -23.97 1.45 20.30
C SER A 20 -24.77 0.19 19.93
N ASN A 21 -24.22 -0.71 19.11
CA ASN A 21 -24.90 -1.88 18.53
C ASN A 21 -24.04 -3.15 18.59
N GLU A 22 -23.05 -3.22 19.49
CA GLU A 22 -22.07 -4.29 19.51
C GLU A 22 -22.69 -5.71 19.66
N ASP A 23 -23.75 -5.82 20.47
CA ASP A 23 -24.51 -7.07 20.66
C ASP A 23 -25.28 -7.51 19.41
N ASN A 24 -25.51 -6.60 18.45
CA ASN A 24 -26.19 -6.87 17.19
C ASN A 24 -25.21 -7.26 16.05
N ILE A 25 -23.90 -7.33 16.32
CA ILE A 25 -22.84 -7.68 15.36
C ILE A 25 -22.16 -8.96 15.89
N VAL A 26 -22.81 -10.11 15.66
CA VAL A 26 -22.47 -11.38 16.34
C VAL A 26 -21.66 -12.35 15.46
N ASN A 27 -21.86 -12.28 14.15
CA ASN A 27 -21.27 -13.21 13.18
C ASN A 27 -20.59 -12.47 12.02
N GLU A 28 -19.95 -13.24 11.14
CA GLU A 28 -19.19 -12.72 10.00
C GLU A 28 -20.05 -11.97 8.98
N SER A 29 -21.23 -12.50 8.61
CA SER A 29 -22.16 -11.82 7.70
C SER A 29 -22.70 -10.50 8.26
N GLU A 30 -22.95 -10.43 9.56
CA GLU A 30 -23.31 -9.18 10.25
C GLU A 30 -22.13 -8.19 10.29
N THR A 31 -20.91 -8.70 10.47
CA THR A 31 -19.68 -7.90 10.41
C THR A 31 -19.48 -7.32 9.00
N ARG A 32 -19.69 -8.14 7.97
CA ARG A 32 -19.68 -7.72 6.56
C ARG A 32 -20.70 -6.62 6.29
N PHE A 33 -21.98 -6.90 6.51
CA PHE A 33 -23.07 -5.98 6.16
C PHE A 33 -23.13 -4.70 7.01
N LYS A 34 -23.02 -4.80 8.35
CA LYS A 34 -23.18 -3.64 9.24
C LYS A 34 -21.91 -2.79 9.40
N VAL A 35 -20.73 -3.34 9.08
CA VAL A 35 -19.44 -2.66 9.28
C VAL A 35 -18.67 -2.52 7.97
N LEU A 36 -18.29 -3.61 7.32
CA LEU A 36 -17.36 -3.56 6.19
C LEU A 36 -17.98 -2.90 4.96
N ASP A 37 -19.21 -3.24 4.56
CA ASP A 37 -19.89 -2.61 3.42
C ASP A 37 -19.97 -1.08 3.59
N ARG A 38 -20.29 -0.62 4.80
CA ARG A 38 -20.36 0.80 5.17
C ARG A 38 -18.99 1.47 5.12
N ILE A 39 -17.94 0.84 5.65
CA ILE A 39 -16.57 1.37 5.58
C ILE A 39 -16.08 1.41 4.12
N LEU A 40 -16.35 0.39 3.31
CA LEU A 40 -15.91 0.34 1.92
C LEU A 40 -16.59 1.42 1.07
N ILE A 41 -17.91 1.58 1.21
CA ILE A 41 -18.71 2.48 0.37
C ILE A 41 -18.72 3.92 0.91
N GLU A 42 -19.08 4.11 2.18
CA GLU A 42 -19.30 5.44 2.75
C GLU A 42 -18.00 6.14 3.14
N VAL A 43 -16.96 5.39 3.56
CA VAL A 43 -15.66 5.96 3.98
C VAL A 43 -14.63 5.85 2.86
N LEU A 44 -14.27 4.64 2.46
CA LEU A 44 -13.16 4.35 1.54
C LEU A 44 -13.49 4.64 0.07
N GLY A 45 -14.76 4.96 -0.23
CA GLY A 45 -15.20 5.51 -1.51
C GLY A 45 -15.17 4.50 -2.66
N TRP A 46 -15.26 3.21 -2.36
CA TRP A 46 -15.53 2.17 -3.34
C TRP A 46 -17.00 2.22 -3.76
N LYS A 47 -17.30 2.05 -5.05
CA LYS A 47 -18.68 1.94 -5.52
C LYS A 47 -19.15 0.49 -5.42
N GLN A 48 -20.46 0.29 -5.30
CA GLN A 48 -21.07 -1.04 -5.41
C GLN A 48 -20.74 -1.74 -6.73
N GLU A 49 -20.68 -1.01 -7.86
CA GLU A 49 -20.30 -1.55 -9.18
C GLU A 49 -18.83 -1.99 -9.27
N ASP A 50 -17.97 -1.51 -8.37
CA ASP A 50 -16.54 -1.85 -8.31
C ASP A 50 -16.25 -3.00 -7.33
N ILE A 51 -17.25 -3.49 -6.58
CA ILE A 51 -17.12 -4.54 -5.54
C ILE A 51 -17.82 -5.82 -6.00
N SER A 52 -17.08 -6.93 -6.08
CA SER A 52 -17.65 -8.28 -6.20
C SER A 52 -17.58 -9.00 -4.85
N VAL A 53 -18.73 -9.39 -4.31
CA VAL A 53 -18.85 -10.14 -3.04
C VAL A 53 -18.99 -11.63 -3.35
N GLU A 54 -18.29 -12.48 -2.60
CA GLU A 54 -18.28 -13.94 -2.77
C GLU A 54 -17.99 -14.47 -4.21
N PRO A 55 -17.11 -13.85 -5.05
CA PRO A 55 -16.72 -14.48 -6.31
C PRO A 55 -15.98 -15.80 -6.04
N LYS A 56 -16.37 -16.82 -6.79
CA LYS A 56 -15.81 -18.18 -6.71
C LYS A 56 -14.43 -18.25 -7.34
N THR A 57 -13.49 -18.90 -6.65
CA THR A 57 -12.14 -19.24 -7.14
C THR A 57 -11.95 -20.75 -7.17
N SER A 58 -10.76 -21.21 -7.58
CA SER A 58 -10.31 -22.59 -7.40
C SER A 58 -10.15 -22.98 -5.92
N SER A 59 -9.92 -22.01 -5.04
CA SER A 59 -9.57 -22.24 -3.62
C SER A 59 -10.63 -21.83 -2.61
N GLY A 60 -11.79 -21.30 -3.05
CA GLY A 60 -12.93 -20.97 -2.19
C GLY A 60 -13.79 -19.85 -2.78
N TYR A 61 -14.21 -18.93 -1.91
CA TYR A 61 -14.92 -17.70 -2.24
C TYR A 61 -14.16 -16.53 -1.59
N ILE A 62 -14.00 -15.42 -2.28
CA ILE A 62 -13.35 -14.21 -1.75
C ILE A 62 -14.44 -13.37 -1.07
N ASP A 63 -14.25 -12.85 0.14
CA ASP A 63 -15.30 -12.01 0.76
C ASP A 63 -15.55 -10.74 -0.06
N TYR A 64 -14.48 -10.01 -0.39
CA TYR A 64 -14.55 -8.86 -1.29
C TYR A 64 -13.40 -8.86 -2.29
N LEU A 65 -13.77 -8.77 -3.57
CA LEU A 65 -12.87 -8.58 -4.69
C LEU A 65 -13.16 -7.23 -5.34
N LEU A 66 -12.24 -6.28 -5.18
CA LEU A 66 -12.46 -4.88 -5.53
C LEU A 66 -11.70 -4.49 -6.80
N SER A 67 -12.35 -3.69 -7.63
CA SER A 67 -11.96 -3.42 -9.01
C SER A 67 -11.81 -1.93 -9.30
N SER A 68 -10.92 -1.57 -10.22
CA SER A 68 -10.76 -0.19 -10.68
C SER A 68 -10.43 -0.19 -12.16
N GLY A 69 -11.30 0.41 -12.98
CA GLY A 69 -11.08 0.51 -14.43
C GLY A 69 -11.11 -0.86 -15.14
N GLY A 70 -12.03 -1.75 -14.73
CA GLY A 70 -12.18 -3.08 -15.33
C GLY A 70 -11.08 -4.08 -14.95
N ARG A 71 -10.30 -3.81 -13.90
CA ARG A 71 -9.27 -4.72 -13.37
C ARG A 71 -9.46 -4.92 -11.89
N HIS A 72 -9.33 -6.15 -11.41
CA HIS A 72 -9.22 -6.42 -9.97
C HIS A 72 -7.90 -5.86 -9.42
N VAL A 73 -7.97 -5.19 -8.27
CA VAL A 73 -6.83 -4.45 -7.70
C VAL A 73 -6.60 -4.71 -6.21
N PHE A 74 -7.60 -5.25 -5.50
CA PHE A 74 -7.55 -5.43 -4.05
C PHE A 74 -8.47 -6.57 -3.60
N VAL A 75 -7.95 -7.40 -2.70
CA VAL A 75 -8.69 -8.46 -2.00
C VAL A 75 -8.87 -8.06 -0.55
N ILE A 76 -10.05 -8.28 0.01
CA ILE A 76 -10.27 -8.21 1.45
C ILE A 76 -10.83 -9.54 1.91
N GLU A 77 -10.12 -10.14 2.87
CA GLU A 77 -10.59 -11.27 3.67
C GLU A 77 -11.26 -10.73 4.93
N ALA A 78 -12.51 -11.12 5.15
CA ALA A 78 -13.27 -10.77 6.34
C ALA A 78 -13.20 -11.92 7.35
N LYS A 79 -13.28 -11.56 8.64
CA LYS A 79 -13.51 -12.50 9.73
C LYS A 79 -14.55 -11.92 10.69
N ARG A 80 -15.16 -12.77 11.50
CA ARG A 80 -16.01 -12.37 12.63
C ARG A 80 -15.25 -11.47 13.64
N LYS A 81 -15.97 -10.55 14.31
CA LYS A 81 -15.39 -9.52 15.22
C LYS A 81 -14.46 -10.06 16.33
N ASP A 82 -14.70 -11.29 16.78
CA ASP A 82 -13.99 -12.01 17.84
C ASP A 82 -12.77 -12.80 17.34
N TYR A 83 -12.46 -12.74 16.04
CA TYR A 83 -11.20 -13.26 15.49
C TYR A 83 -10.05 -12.31 15.85
N ASP A 84 -9.05 -12.81 16.59
CA ASP A 84 -7.85 -12.07 16.98
C ASP A 84 -6.91 -11.88 15.77
N LEU A 85 -6.67 -10.63 15.37
CA LEU A 85 -5.71 -10.29 14.31
C LEU A 85 -4.27 -10.10 14.84
N PHE A 86 -4.11 -9.91 16.15
CA PHE A 86 -2.83 -9.49 16.75
C PHE A 86 -2.51 -10.28 18.02
N SER A 87 -1.32 -10.91 18.03
CA SER A 87 -0.77 -11.59 19.20
C SER A 87 -0.25 -10.59 20.25
N THR A 88 0.08 -9.36 19.81
CA THR A 88 0.51 -8.25 20.67
C THR A 88 -0.68 -7.48 21.24
N LYS A 89 -0.51 -6.91 22.44
CA LYS A 89 -1.51 -6.03 23.08
C LYS A 89 -1.12 -4.54 23.00
N ILE A 90 -0.14 -4.18 22.18
CA ILE A 90 0.15 -2.79 21.83
C ILE A 90 -1.03 -2.24 21.01
N PRO A 91 -1.73 -1.18 21.46
CA PRO A 91 -2.95 -0.72 20.81
C PRO A 91 -2.71 0.20 19.61
N GLY A 92 -1.51 0.78 19.49
CA GLY A 92 -1.18 1.75 18.45
C GLY A 92 -0.93 1.12 17.09
N PHE A 93 -1.08 1.94 16.04
CA PHE A 93 -0.70 1.60 14.68
C PHE A 93 0.79 1.20 14.59
N CYS A 94 1.10 0.18 13.80
CA CYS A 94 2.47 -0.30 13.62
C CYS A 94 2.68 -0.93 12.24
N TYR A 95 3.95 -1.10 11.85
CA TYR A 95 4.34 -1.97 10.74
C TYR A 95 4.96 -3.25 11.28
N TYR A 96 4.35 -4.40 11.00
CA TYR A 96 4.84 -5.71 11.41
C TYR A 96 5.29 -6.54 10.22
N LYS A 97 6.32 -7.36 10.40
CA LYS A 97 6.66 -8.42 9.43
C LYS A 97 5.47 -9.36 9.27
N VAL A 98 5.06 -9.64 8.03
CA VAL A 98 3.83 -10.41 7.72
C VAL A 98 3.84 -11.80 8.39
N GLY A 99 4.95 -12.53 8.29
CA GLY A 99 5.18 -13.82 8.99
C GLY A 99 5.75 -13.67 10.40
N GLY A 100 5.69 -12.48 11.00
CA GLY A 100 6.24 -12.17 12.32
C GLY A 100 5.34 -12.59 13.49
N PRO A 101 5.88 -12.62 14.72
CA PRO A 101 5.15 -13.09 15.90
C PRO A 101 3.93 -12.22 16.26
N ALA A 102 3.94 -10.92 15.90
CA ALA A 102 2.82 -10.02 16.15
C ALA A 102 1.54 -10.39 15.39
N LEU A 103 1.66 -11.07 14.24
CA LEU A 103 0.57 -11.49 13.36
C LEU A 103 0.37 -13.01 13.33
N SER A 104 1.00 -13.76 14.26
CA SER A 104 1.01 -15.23 14.20
C SER A 104 -0.39 -15.84 14.34
N VAL A 105 -1.30 -15.21 15.09
CA VAL A 105 -2.72 -15.61 15.20
C VAL A 105 -3.51 -15.35 13.91
N ALA A 106 -3.13 -14.33 13.13
CA ALA A 106 -3.76 -13.97 11.85
C ALA A 106 -3.24 -14.78 10.65
N LYS A 107 -2.29 -15.70 10.87
CA LYS A 107 -1.58 -16.42 9.81
C LYS A 107 -2.52 -17.07 8.78
N GLU A 108 -3.58 -17.74 9.23
CA GLU A 108 -4.52 -18.44 8.35
C GLU A 108 -5.26 -17.46 7.43
N GLY A 109 -5.81 -16.37 7.97
CA GLY A 109 -6.46 -15.32 7.18
C GLY A 109 -5.50 -14.61 6.21
N ILE A 110 -4.25 -14.39 6.63
CA ILE A 110 -3.19 -13.84 5.77
C ILE A 110 -2.87 -14.81 4.62
N GLU A 111 -2.73 -16.10 4.89
CA GLU A 111 -2.45 -17.13 3.87
C GLU A 111 -3.64 -17.30 2.91
N GLN A 112 -4.87 -17.20 3.40
CA GLN A 112 -6.10 -17.21 2.60
C GLN A 112 -6.18 -16.00 1.66
N ALA A 113 -6.03 -14.78 2.18
CA ALA A 113 -6.03 -13.55 1.39
C ALA A 113 -4.89 -13.54 0.36
N ALA A 114 -3.69 -14.00 0.75
CA ALA A 114 -2.54 -14.08 -0.14
C ALA A 114 -2.75 -15.07 -1.31
N ARG A 115 -3.42 -16.20 -1.05
CA ARG A 115 -3.79 -17.19 -2.07
C ARG A 115 -4.78 -16.61 -3.08
N TYR A 116 -5.84 -15.93 -2.62
CA TYR A 116 -6.78 -15.26 -3.52
C TYR A 116 -6.12 -14.18 -4.37
N CYS A 117 -5.21 -13.41 -3.78
CA CYS A 117 -4.38 -12.47 -4.53
C CYS A 117 -3.51 -13.15 -5.60
N PHE A 118 -2.85 -14.26 -5.28
CA PHE A 118 -2.03 -15.01 -6.23
C PHE A 118 -2.85 -15.58 -7.40
N GLU A 119 -3.99 -16.23 -7.11
CA GLU A 119 -4.88 -16.82 -8.13
C GLU A 119 -5.45 -15.77 -9.10
N ASN A 120 -5.59 -14.51 -8.67
CA ASN A 120 -6.17 -13.42 -9.45
C ASN A 120 -5.14 -12.37 -9.93
N ALA A 121 -3.84 -12.61 -9.74
CA ALA A 121 -2.74 -11.68 -10.05
C ALA A 121 -2.87 -10.28 -9.40
N ILE A 122 -3.40 -10.21 -8.17
CA ILE A 122 -3.64 -8.98 -7.41
C ILE A 122 -2.49 -8.75 -6.42
N PRO A 123 -1.84 -7.57 -6.40
CA PRO A 123 -0.67 -7.33 -5.57
C PRO A 123 -0.97 -7.11 -4.08
N TYR A 124 -2.15 -6.58 -3.74
CA TYR A 124 -2.46 -6.04 -2.42
C TYR A 124 -3.69 -6.69 -1.80
N ALA A 125 -3.59 -6.99 -0.51
CA ALA A 125 -4.61 -7.67 0.28
C ALA A 125 -4.83 -6.95 1.62
N ALA A 126 -6.04 -7.08 2.16
CA ALA A 126 -6.32 -6.81 3.56
C ALA A 126 -6.96 -8.02 4.26
N LEU A 127 -6.72 -8.12 5.56
CA LEU A 127 -7.44 -8.97 6.49
C LEU A 127 -8.08 -8.07 7.55
N THR A 128 -9.36 -8.28 7.84
CA THR A 128 -10.10 -7.47 8.81
C THR A 128 -11.19 -8.25 9.54
N ASN A 129 -11.45 -7.88 10.79
CA ASN A 129 -12.62 -8.31 11.58
C ASN A 129 -13.66 -7.18 11.76
N GLY A 130 -13.60 -6.14 10.92
CA GLY A 130 -14.40 -4.92 11.03
C GLY A 130 -13.87 -3.88 12.04
N LEU A 131 -13.25 -4.32 13.14
CA LEU A 131 -12.70 -3.47 14.20
C LEU A 131 -11.23 -3.11 13.96
N SER A 132 -10.49 -4.05 13.38
CA SER A 132 -9.05 -4.03 13.20
C SER A 132 -8.69 -4.41 11.75
N TRP A 133 -7.58 -3.89 11.24
CA TRP A 133 -7.19 -4.05 9.83
C TRP A 133 -5.69 -4.35 9.70
N ILE A 134 -5.36 -5.28 8.81
CA ILE A 134 -3.99 -5.58 8.35
C ILE A 134 -3.96 -5.38 6.84
N GLY A 135 -3.08 -4.53 6.32
CA GLY A 135 -2.87 -4.32 4.89
C GLY A 135 -1.47 -4.71 4.44
N PHE A 136 -1.34 -5.59 3.44
CA PHE A 136 -0.04 -6.15 3.02
C PHE A 136 0.04 -6.48 1.53
N ARG A 137 1.28 -6.58 1.01
CA ARG A 137 1.53 -7.00 -0.37
C ARG A 137 1.60 -8.53 -0.46
N ALA A 138 0.54 -9.13 -0.98
CA ALA A 138 0.42 -10.57 -1.19
C ALA A 138 1.26 -11.08 -2.39
N VAL A 139 1.33 -10.31 -3.47
CA VAL A 139 2.17 -10.62 -4.64
C VAL A 139 3.20 -9.50 -4.80
N ARG A 140 4.47 -9.89 -4.83
CA ARG A 140 5.64 -9.00 -4.88
C ARG A 140 6.48 -9.25 -6.13
N THR A 141 7.18 -8.22 -6.59
CA THR A 141 8.00 -8.26 -7.82
C THR A 141 9.50 -8.07 -7.55
N ASP A 142 9.90 -7.99 -6.28
CA ASP A 142 11.27 -7.73 -5.81
C ASP A 142 12.01 -8.99 -5.35
N GLY A 143 11.44 -10.18 -5.60
CA GLY A 143 12.01 -11.46 -5.18
C GLY A 143 11.81 -11.79 -3.69
N ILE A 144 11.20 -10.90 -2.90
CA ILE A 144 10.91 -11.13 -1.49
C ILE A 144 9.59 -11.91 -1.36
N VAL A 145 9.58 -12.98 -0.56
CA VAL A 145 8.34 -13.72 -0.24
C VAL A 145 7.43 -12.82 0.59
N TYR A 146 6.11 -12.80 0.34
CA TYR A 146 5.20 -11.88 1.02
C TYR A 146 5.29 -11.93 2.57
N ARG A 147 5.53 -13.12 3.15
CA ARG A 147 5.74 -13.33 4.59
C ARG A 147 6.97 -12.60 5.16
N ASP A 148 7.93 -12.26 4.32
CA ASP A 148 9.13 -11.52 4.70
C ASP A 148 8.99 -9.99 4.57
N GLY A 149 7.93 -9.53 3.88
CA GLY A 149 7.56 -8.12 3.80
C GLY A 149 6.89 -7.58 5.06
N LEU A 150 6.59 -6.28 5.04
CA LEU A 150 5.80 -5.61 6.07
C LEU A 150 4.29 -5.60 5.76
N ALA A 151 3.50 -5.49 6.82
CA ALA A 151 2.08 -5.18 6.82
C ALA A 151 1.81 -3.94 7.68
N ALA A 152 0.95 -3.05 7.20
CA ALA A 152 0.39 -1.97 7.99
C ALA A 152 -0.70 -2.54 8.92
N ALA A 153 -0.56 -2.31 10.23
CA ALA A 153 -1.42 -2.88 11.26
C ALA A 153 -2.16 -1.79 12.03
N PHE A 154 -3.49 -1.86 12.01
CA PHE A 154 -4.40 -1.00 12.77
C PHE A 154 -5.16 -1.89 13.79
N PRO A 155 -4.69 -1.98 15.05
CA PRO A 155 -5.28 -2.93 16.01
C PRO A 155 -6.71 -2.62 16.46
N ASN A 156 -7.20 -1.38 16.29
CA ASN A 156 -8.51 -0.93 16.76
C ASN A 156 -8.92 0.41 16.11
N PHE A 157 -10.15 0.87 16.37
CA PHE A 157 -10.66 2.14 15.86
C PHE A 157 -9.85 3.38 16.28
N ASP A 158 -9.23 3.40 17.46
CA ASP A 158 -8.42 4.55 17.89
C ASP A 158 -7.14 4.64 17.06
N SER A 159 -6.49 3.51 16.76
CA SER A 159 -5.36 3.46 15.83
C SER A 159 -5.73 3.89 14.39
N ILE A 160 -6.95 3.58 13.94
CA ILE A 160 -7.47 4.05 12.65
C ILE A 160 -7.75 5.55 12.70
N LYS A 161 -8.32 6.06 13.80
CA LYS A 161 -8.62 7.47 14.01
C LYS A 161 -7.35 8.32 14.01
N ASP A 162 -6.35 7.92 14.80
CA ASP A 162 -5.07 8.63 14.95
C ASP A 162 -4.22 8.63 13.66
N ARG A 163 -4.41 7.62 12.80
CA ARG A 163 -3.70 7.46 11.52
C ARG A 163 -4.66 7.42 10.32
N PHE A 164 -5.77 8.14 10.40
CA PHE A 164 -6.85 8.03 9.41
C PHE A 164 -6.39 8.37 7.98
N ALA A 165 -5.51 9.35 7.81
CA ALA A 165 -4.97 9.69 6.49
C ALA A 165 -4.23 8.52 5.84
N GLU A 166 -3.47 7.76 6.63
CA GLU A 166 -2.70 6.60 6.17
C GLU A 166 -3.61 5.37 6.00
N PHE A 167 -4.60 5.17 6.86
CA PHE A 167 -5.67 4.18 6.64
C PHE A 167 -6.40 4.44 5.31
N TYR A 168 -6.73 5.70 5.04
CA TYR A 168 -7.37 6.12 3.80
C TYR A 168 -6.49 5.88 2.57
N ASP A 169 -5.21 6.27 2.62
CA ASP A 169 -4.27 6.05 1.52
C ASP A 169 -4.01 4.55 1.27
N LEU A 170 -4.06 3.71 2.30
CA LEU A 170 -3.85 2.26 2.19
C LEU A 170 -5.06 1.52 1.60
N PHE A 171 -6.30 1.90 1.96
CA PHE A 171 -7.49 1.09 1.68
C PHE A 171 -8.56 1.76 0.81
N SER A 172 -8.49 3.07 0.57
CA SER A 172 -9.47 3.77 -0.28
C SER A 172 -9.34 3.40 -1.75
N TYR A 173 -10.43 3.57 -2.50
CA TYR A 173 -10.43 3.41 -3.96
C TYR A 173 -9.31 4.21 -4.62
N GLU A 174 -9.10 5.47 -4.22
CA GLU A 174 -8.09 6.34 -4.82
C GLU A 174 -6.66 5.98 -4.38
N GLY A 175 -6.47 5.57 -3.12
CA GLY A 175 -5.18 5.14 -2.59
C GLY A 175 -4.71 3.81 -3.19
N VAL A 176 -5.59 2.81 -3.24
CA VAL A 176 -5.34 1.51 -3.87
C VAL A 176 -5.11 1.65 -5.37
N ARG A 177 -5.95 2.42 -6.09
CA ARG A 177 -5.77 2.68 -7.53
C ARG A 177 -4.44 3.36 -7.83
N SER A 178 -4.02 4.30 -6.98
CA SER A 178 -2.73 5.00 -7.08
C SER A 178 -1.56 4.20 -6.51
N LYS A 179 -1.82 3.00 -5.99
CA LYS A 179 -0.87 2.08 -5.35
C LYS A 179 -0.08 2.71 -4.20
N LEU A 180 -0.70 3.60 -3.41
CA LEU A 180 -0.04 4.31 -2.30
C LEU A 180 0.52 3.35 -1.24
N TYR A 181 -0.08 2.15 -1.08
CA TYR A 181 0.48 1.08 -0.24
C TYR A 181 1.93 0.72 -0.57
N ASN A 182 2.40 0.86 -1.82
CA ASN A 182 3.81 0.65 -2.14
C ASN A 182 4.69 1.77 -1.57
N ILE A 183 4.21 3.02 -1.55
CA ILE A 183 4.97 4.17 -1.01
C ILE A 183 5.16 4.00 0.49
N TYR A 184 4.08 3.65 1.20
CA TYR A 184 4.09 3.38 2.63
C TYR A 184 4.95 2.17 2.98
N LEU A 185 4.69 1.00 2.38
CA LEU A 185 5.43 -0.23 2.72
C LEU A 185 6.91 -0.19 2.29
N ASN A 186 7.27 0.43 1.16
CA ASN A 186 8.68 0.58 0.78
C ASN A 186 9.45 1.51 1.71
N ARG A 187 8.83 2.59 2.20
CA ARG A 187 9.46 3.53 3.14
C ARG A 187 9.92 2.79 4.41
N GLU A 188 9.03 1.98 4.96
CA GLU A 188 9.26 1.28 6.23
C GLU A 188 10.14 0.02 6.07
N GLU A 189 10.11 -0.61 4.90
CA GLU A 189 11.08 -1.68 4.54
C GLU A 189 12.50 -1.14 4.26
N GLY A 190 12.74 0.17 4.38
CA GLY A 190 14.04 0.79 4.08
C GLY A 190 14.39 0.80 2.59
N GLY A 191 13.39 0.65 1.73
CA GLY A 191 13.54 0.61 0.28
C GLY A 191 14.03 1.93 -0.27
N VAL A 192 15.34 2.01 -0.54
CA VAL A 192 15.87 2.98 -1.50
C VAL A 192 15.10 2.80 -2.80
N LEU A 193 14.56 3.89 -3.35
CA LEU A 193 14.01 3.89 -4.71
C LEU A 193 15.16 3.63 -5.69
N THR A 194 15.42 2.37 -6.01
CA THR A 194 16.36 1.92 -7.06
C THR A 194 15.76 2.18 -8.44
N GLY A 195 15.41 3.45 -8.68
CA GLY A 195 14.88 3.96 -9.93
C GLY A 195 15.98 4.20 -10.95
N SER A 196 16.60 3.13 -11.44
CA SER A 196 17.26 3.07 -12.75
C SER A 196 17.78 1.65 -13.00
N GLU A 197 17.01 0.82 -13.71
CA GLU A 197 17.66 -0.16 -14.58
C GLU A 197 18.43 0.64 -15.64
N GLU A 198 19.72 0.36 -15.82
CA GLU A 198 20.44 0.92 -16.96
C GLU A 198 19.81 0.37 -18.24
N LEU A 199 19.28 1.27 -19.09
CA LEU A 199 18.84 0.92 -20.43
C LEU A 199 20.04 0.55 -21.29
N VAL A 200 20.45 -0.72 -21.21
CA VAL A 200 21.47 -1.29 -22.10
C VAL A 200 20.93 -1.24 -23.52
N SER A 201 21.53 -0.38 -24.35
CA SER A 201 21.23 -0.33 -25.78
C SER A 201 21.58 -1.67 -26.43
N LEU A 202 20.56 -2.40 -26.90
CA LEU A 202 20.72 -3.61 -27.70
C LEU A 202 21.02 -3.31 -29.19
N VAL A 203 21.30 -2.05 -29.54
CA VAL A 203 21.72 -1.70 -30.90
C VAL A 203 23.18 -2.12 -31.08
N PRO A 204 23.49 -3.14 -31.90
CA PRO A 204 24.87 -3.46 -32.21
C PRO A 204 25.53 -2.26 -32.90
N PRO A 205 26.84 -2.03 -32.71
CA PRO A 205 27.52 -0.91 -33.35
C PRO A 205 27.35 -1.01 -34.87
N HIS A 206 26.62 -0.07 -35.44
CA HIS A 206 26.41 0.01 -36.88
C HIS A 206 27.80 0.11 -37.54
N PRO A 207 28.17 -0.77 -38.47
CA PRO A 207 29.47 -0.68 -39.12
C PRO A 207 29.53 0.65 -39.87
N SER A 208 30.41 1.55 -39.43
CA SER A 208 30.64 2.85 -40.06
C SER A 208 30.98 2.63 -41.53
N PRO A 209 30.36 3.35 -42.48
CA PRO A 209 30.68 3.19 -43.89
C PRO A 209 32.18 3.47 -44.12
N HIS A 210 32.81 2.60 -44.89
CA HIS A 210 34.26 2.61 -45.11
C HIS A 210 34.78 4.01 -45.44
N PHE A 211 35.78 4.47 -44.69
CA PHE A 211 36.56 5.65 -45.04
C PHE A 211 37.26 5.40 -46.39
N VAL A 212 36.72 5.99 -47.46
CA VAL A 212 37.44 6.10 -48.73
C VAL A 212 38.59 7.07 -48.53
N VAL A 213 39.82 6.56 -48.58
CA VAL A 213 41.04 7.37 -48.50
C VAL A 213 41.13 8.27 -49.73
N GLY A 214 41.17 9.59 -49.53
CA GLY A 214 41.62 10.52 -50.57
C GLY A 214 40.78 11.75 -50.89
N MET A 215 40.39 12.55 -49.89
CA MET A 215 40.09 13.97 -50.13
C MET A 215 40.69 14.86 -49.04
N LYS A 216 41.51 15.84 -49.44
CA LYS A 216 41.98 16.92 -48.55
C LYS A 216 40.90 17.98 -48.44
N LEU A 217 40.44 18.26 -47.22
CA LEU A 217 39.66 19.45 -46.90
C LEU A 217 40.54 20.49 -46.18
N PRO A 218 40.37 21.80 -46.46
CA PRO A 218 41.22 22.85 -45.90
C PRO A 218 40.87 23.22 -44.45
N ASN A 219 41.84 23.83 -43.77
CA ASN A 219 41.81 24.17 -42.34
C ASN A 219 40.58 24.99 -41.90
N MET A 220 40.00 24.63 -40.75
CA MET A 220 39.27 25.56 -39.87
C MET A 220 39.81 25.46 -38.43
N PRO A 221 39.79 26.56 -37.65
CA PRO A 221 40.47 26.65 -36.37
C PRO A 221 39.71 26.02 -35.20
N LEU A 222 40.48 25.54 -34.21
CA LEU A 222 39.99 24.89 -32.98
C LEU A 222 39.27 25.89 -32.05
N LEU A 223 38.01 25.62 -31.72
CA LEU A 223 37.35 26.21 -30.54
C LEU A 223 37.62 25.33 -29.30
N ARG A 224 38.14 25.96 -28.25
CA ARG A 224 38.54 25.29 -27.01
C ARG A 224 37.32 24.91 -26.16
N SER A 225 37.40 23.76 -25.49
CA SER A 225 36.43 23.35 -24.48
C SER A 225 36.48 24.28 -23.27
N ILE A 226 35.30 24.64 -22.74
CA ILE A 226 35.13 25.33 -21.47
C ILE A 226 34.49 24.33 -20.50
N SER A 227 35.23 23.90 -19.47
CA SER A 227 34.67 23.14 -18.36
C SER A 227 34.24 24.11 -17.24
N VAL A 228 32.96 24.06 -16.85
CA VAL A 228 32.44 24.84 -15.71
C VAL A 228 32.11 23.89 -14.57
N ASN A 229 33.04 23.78 -13.63
CA ASN A 229 32.85 23.00 -12.42
C ASN A 229 32.15 23.87 -11.37
N ARG A 230 30.82 23.79 -11.23
CA ARG A 230 30.07 24.50 -10.16
C ARG A 230 29.79 23.58 -8.98
N ARG A 231 30.66 23.71 -7.97
CA ARG A 231 30.50 23.10 -6.64
C ARG A 231 29.68 24.05 -5.76
N ILE A 232 28.42 23.72 -5.46
CA ILE A 232 27.62 24.48 -4.47
C ILE A 232 27.62 23.69 -3.15
N ARG A 233 28.17 24.31 -2.10
CA ARG A 233 27.99 23.87 -0.72
C ARG A 233 26.70 24.50 -0.19
N GLY A 234 25.71 23.68 0.17
CA GLY A 234 24.59 24.08 1.02
C GLY A 234 24.99 23.97 2.49
N ASN A 235 24.78 25.03 3.27
CA ASN A 235 25.10 25.10 4.69
C ASN A 235 23.82 25.41 5.47
N SER A 236 23.52 24.64 6.52
CA SER A 236 22.39 24.92 7.42
C SER A 236 22.76 24.55 8.86
N ARG A 237 22.91 25.57 9.71
CA ARG A 237 23.08 25.45 11.16
C ARG A 237 21.78 25.83 11.88
N CYS A 238 21.36 24.96 12.79
CA CYS A 238 20.90 25.20 14.18
C CYS A 238 19.80 26.23 14.55
N PHE A 239 19.21 25.95 15.74
CA PHE A 239 18.20 26.68 16.53
C PHE A 239 16.75 26.53 16.02
N GLY A 240 15.74 26.14 16.83
CA GLY A 240 15.65 25.75 18.26
C GLY A 240 14.24 25.18 18.55
N MET A 241 13.68 25.06 19.77
CA MET A 241 14.18 25.18 21.15
C MET A 241 13.04 24.74 22.12
N PHE A 242 13.22 23.72 22.98
CA PHE A 242 12.23 23.38 24.05
C PHE A 242 12.89 22.84 25.33
N GLY A 243 12.94 23.68 26.38
CA GLY A 243 12.46 23.27 27.71
C GLY A 243 10.93 23.43 27.75
N ILE A 244 10.17 23.05 28.78
CA ILE A 244 10.46 22.99 30.21
C ILE A 244 9.62 21.84 30.82
N ASN A 245 10.16 21.10 31.81
CA ASN A 245 9.45 20.73 33.07
C ASN A 245 10.20 19.65 33.86
N SER A 246 10.99 20.07 34.86
CA SER A 246 11.14 19.50 36.21
C SER A 246 12.11 20.38 37.00
#